data_AF-A0A8X8WES2-F1
#
_entry.id   AF-A0A8X8WES2-F1
#
_cell.length_a   1.000
_cell.length_b   1.000
_cell.length_c   1.000
_cell.angle_alpha   90.00
_cell.angle_beta   90.00
_cell.angle_gamma   90.00
#
_symmetry.space_group_name_H-M   'P 1'
#
loop_
_entity.id
_entity.type
_entity.pdbx_description
1 polymer ?
#
loop_
_entity_poly.entity_id
_entity_poly.type
_entity_poly.pdbx_seq_one_letter_code
_entity_poly.pdbx_strand_id
1 'polypeptide(L)'
;MITGISSSASGEVNLNEVVMSTGIHILCGITFGKRLYSEEWSDTKRFLQFLKGFDVLATSFFVSDYFPMFGLVDWISGKLKRAESIFKGMDSFYHERIDEHLESRRVKEVKEVEDMVAVLMKLKNDDESSSSGITLKNIKALLMNMIVASAETTPAAVVWTMTALIKAPKVLEKLKNEIRSLVGEKGQVDEDDLPKLPYLKAVSELDLSLIVCISSSTYGQGWTHVGAWGILGTQPFEIFLNA
;
A
#
# COMPACT_ATOMS: atom_id res chain seq x y z
N MET A 1 -8.38 -4.52 -12.91
CA MET A 1 -8.20 -5.76 -12.11
C MET A 1 -9.01 -6.93 -12.64
N ILE A 2 -10.35 -6.94 -12.53
CA ILE A 2 -11.21 -8.09 -12.87
C ILE A 2 -11.02 -8.56 -14.32
N THR A 3 -11.02 -7.65 -15.29
CA THR A 3 -10.78 -7.97 -16.71
C THR A 3 -9.36 -8.52 -16.96
N GLY A 4 -8.37 -8.05 -16.20
CA GLY A 4 -6.98 -8.54 -16.30
C GLY A 4 -6.82 -9.96 -15.74
N ILE A 5 -7.52 -10.27 -14.64
CA ILE A 5 -7.56 -11.61 -14.06
C ILE A 5 -8.35 -12.55 -14.98
N SER A 6 -9.50 -12.12 -15.48
CA SER A 6 -10.37 -12.93 -16.34
C SER A 6 -9.77 -13.22 -17.73
N SER A 7 -8.90 -12.36 -18.25
CA SER A 7 -8.20 -12.59 -19.53
C SER A 7 -7.01 -13.55 -19.39
N SER A 8 -6.55 -13.82 -18.17
CA SER A 8 -5.44 -14.73 -17.88
C SER A 8 -5.88 -16.19 -17.75
N ALA A 9 -6.97 -16.60 -18.43
CA ALA A 9 -7.81 -17.77 -18.17
C ALA A 9 -7.14 -19.17 -18.21
N SER A 10 -5.82 -19.27 -18.34
CA SER A 10 -5.06 -20.52 -18.26
C SER A 10 -3.67 -20.41 -17.61
N GLY A 11 -3.28 -19.23 -17.09
CA GLY A 11 -1.95 -18.97 -16.52
C GLY A 11 -1.96 -18.70 -15.01
N GLU A 12 -0.82 -18.91 -14.36
CA GLU A 12 -0.60 -18.45 -12.98
C GLU A 12 -0.63 -16.91 -12.93
N VAL A 13 -1.43 -16.35 -12.03
CA VAL A 13 -1.55 -14.89 -11.84
C VAL A 13 -0.93 -14.50 -10.52
N ASN A 14 0.05 -13.58 -10.55
CA ASN A 14 0.59 -12.97 -9.35
C ASN A 14 -0.40 -11.94 -8.78
N LEU A 15 -1.22 -12.36 -7.81
CA LEU A 15 -2.20 -11.50 -7.15
C LEU A 15 -1.55 -10.29 -6.48
N ASN A 16 -0.36 -10.44 -5.91
CA ASN A 16 0.35 -9.33 -5.26
C ASN A 16 0.60 -8.18 -6.25
N GLU A 17 1.14 -8.50 -7.42
CA GLU A 17 1.44 -7.49 -8.45
C GLU A 17 0.18 -6.84 -9.02
N VAL A 18 -0.87 -7.63 -9.28
CA VAL A 18 -2.13 -7.12 -9.82
C VAL A 18 -2.84 -6.21 -8.81
N VAL A 19 -2.90 -6.60 -7.53
CA VAL A 19 -3.54 -5.81 -6.47
C VAL A 19 -2.72 -4.55 -6.21
N MET A 20 -1.39 -4.65 -6.10
CA MET A 20 -0.50 -3.51 -5.89
C MET A 20 -0.67 -2.47 -7.01
N SER A 21 -0.58 -2.91 -8.27
CA SER A 21 -0.74 -2.01 -9.42
C SER A 21 -2.13 -1.36 -9.45
N THR A 22 -3.18 -2.10 -9.07
CA THR A 22 -4.54 -1.56 -9.04
C THR A 22 -4.72 -0.56 -7.90
N GLY A 23 -4.24 -0.89 -6.69
CA GLY A 23 -4.32 -0.03 -5.51
C GLY A 23 -3.58 1.30 -5.72
N ILE A 24 -2.37 1.25 -6.26
CA ILE A 24 -1.59 2.45 -6.59
C ILE A 24 -2.30 3.29 -7.64
N HIS A 25 -2.93 2.68 -8.65
CA HIS A 25 -3.71 3.44 -9.63
C HIS A 25 -4.88 4.17 -8.95
N ILE A 26 -5.67 3.48 -8.12
CA ILE A 26 -6.79 4.08 -7.39
C ILE A 26 -6.28 5.24 -6.52
N LEU A 27 -5.21 5.02 -5.77
CA LEU A 27 -4.63 6.04 -4.89
C LEU A 27 -4.08 7.23 -5.68
N CYS A 28 -3.43 7.02 -6.83
CA CYS A 28 -3.04 8.10 -7.73
C CYS A 28 -4.25 8.90 -8.23
N GLY A 29 -5.37 8.23 -8.50
CA GLY A 29 -6.64 8.88 -8.85
C GLY A 29 -7.17 9.78 -7.73
N ILE A 30 -7.12 9.32 -6.49
CA ILE A 30 -7.55 10.09 -5.31
C ILE A 30 -6.60 11.25 -5.01
N THR A 31 -5.29 11.02 -5.17
CA THR A 31 -4.26 12.00 -4.80
C THR A 31 -4.09 13.10 -5.84
N PHE A 32 -4.05 12.76 -7.13
CA PHE A 32 -3.76 13.69 -8.22
C PHE A 32 -4.99 14.06 -9.07
N GLY A 33 -6.15 13.44 -8.83
CA GLY A 33 -7.40 13.72 -9.55
C GLY A 33 -7.52 13.09 -10.94
N LYS A 34 -6.51 12.33 -11.40
CA LYS A 34 -6.51 11.64 -12.72
C LYS A 34 -6.50 10.12 -12.57
N ARG A 35 -7.41 9.42 -13.27
CA ARG A 35 -7.32 7.96 -13.46
C ARG A 35 -6.27 7.68 -14.54
N LEU A 36 -5.26 6.86 -14.22
CA LEU A 36 -4.12 6.53 -15.09
C LEU A 36 -4.53 5.61 -16.25
N TYR A 37 -5.23 6.10 -17.27
CA TYR A 37 -5.67 5.25 -18.39
C TYR A 37 -4.84 5.45 -19.67
N SER A 38 -4.32 4.30 -20.14
CA SER A 38 -3.86 3.98 -21.50
C SER A 38 -2.47 4.44 -21.94
N GLU A 39 -2.11 5.73 -21.85
CA GLU A 39 -0.78 6.20 -22.27
C GLU A 39 0.20 6.44 -21.09
N GLU A 40 -0.34 6.67 -19.88
CA GLU A 40 0.39 6.84 -18.60
C GLU A 40 0.87 5.51 -17.96
N TRP A 41 0.70 4.38 -18.65
CA TRP A 41 1.01 3.05 -18.10
C TRP A 41 2.53 2.77 -18.04
N SER A 42 3.32 3.40 -18.91
CA SER A 42 4.79 3.37 -18.85
C SER A 42 5.33 4.05 -17.59
N ASP A 43 4.79 5.23 -17.26
CA ASP A 43 5.20 5.97 -16.07
C ASP A 43 4.76 5.26 -14.78
N THR A 44 3.57 4.66 -14.82
CA THR A 44 3.09 3.81 -13.72
C THR A 44 4.03 2.62 -13.50
N LYS A 45 4.43 1.91 -14.56
CA LYS A 45 5.40 0.81 -14.45
C LYS A 45 6.76 1.25 -13.91
N ARG A 46 7.27 2.37 -14.40
CA ARG A 46 8.54 2.95 -13.94
C ARG A 46 8.46 3.31 -12.45
N PHE A 47 7.36 3.91 -12.04
CA PHE A 47 7.12 4.24 -10.64
C PHE A 47 6.98 2.99 -9.76
N LEU A 48 6.29 1.94 -10.23
CA LEU A 48 6.25 0.64 -9.56
C LEU A 48 7.64 0.01 -9.39
N GLN A 49 8.56 0.22 -10.34
CA GLN A 49 9.95 -0.23 -10.18
C GLN A 49 10.68 0.52 -9.09
N PHE A 50 10.45 1.83 -8.94
CA PHE A 50 11.01 2.61 -7.84
C PHE A 50 10.45 2.15 -6.49
N LEU A 51 9.15 1.86 -6.39
CA LEU A 51 8.54 1.31 -5.17
C LEU A 51 9.11 -0.06 -4.80
N LYS A 52 9.17 -1.01 -5.74
CA LYS A 52 9.83 -2.31 -5.52
C LYS A 52 11.29 -2.13 -5.08
N GLY A 53 11.98 -1.13 -5.65
CA GLY A 53 13.33 -0.78 -5.26
C GLY A 53 13.42 -0.23 -3.84
N PHE A 54 12.46 0.61 -3.46
CA PHE A 54 12.33 1.19 -2.13
C PHE A 54 12.08 0.11 -1.07
N ASP A 55 11.17 -0.83 -1.30
CA ASP A 55 10.87 -1.92 -0.35
C ASP A 55 12.14 -2.76 -0.06
N VAL A 56 12.90 -3.06 -1.11
CA VAL A 56 14.19 -3.77 -0.98
C VAL A 56 15.19 -2.94 -0.17
N LEU A 57 15.23 -1.63 -0.35
CA LEU A 57 16.11 -0.76 0.43
C LEU A 57 15.66 -0.63 1.89
N ALA A 58 14.36 -0.46 2.14
CA ALA A 58 13.80 -0.33 3.48
C ALA A 58 14.04 -1.57 4.35
N THR A 59 14.09 -2.75 3.71
CA THR A 59 14.40 -4.03 4.35
C THR A 59 15.88 -4.42 4.27
N SER A 60 16.71 -3.63 3.58
CA SER A 60 18.14 -3.91 3.45
C SER A 60 18.91 -3.55 4.71
N PHE A 61 19.89 -4.38 5.06
CA PHE A 61 20.83 -4.09 6.13
C PHE A 61 21.81 -3.00 5.70
N PHE A 62 21.89 -1.87 6.42
CA PHE A 62 22.95 -0.87 6.28
C PHE A 62 23.93 -0.96 7.44
N VAL A 63 25.22 -0.98 7.15
CA VAL A 63 26.27 -1.01 8.18
C VAL A 63 26.27 0.30 8.97
N SER A 64 26.00 1.42 8.30
CA SER A 64 25.91 2.76 8.90
C SER A 64 24.87 2.86 10.00
N ASP A 65 23.78 2.09 9.93
CA ASP A 65 22.67 2.17 10.89
C ASP A 65 23.06 1.63 12.27
N TYR A 66 24.02 0.69 12.30
CA TYR A 66 24.53 0.08 13.52
C TYR A 66 25.88 0.67 13.93
N PHE A 67 26.71 1.03 12.95
CA PHE A 67 28.03 1.61 13.17
C PHE A 67 28.23 2.84 12.30
N PRO A 68 27.83 4.03 12.78
CA PRO A 68 27.87 5.28 12.00
C PRO A 68 29.26 5.62 11.42
N MET A 69 30.34 5.19 12.07
CA MET A 69 31.71 5.43 11.59
C MET A 69 32.11 4.58 10.37
N PHE A 70 31.36 3.53 10.03
CA PHE A 70 31.64 2.64 8.88
C PHE A 70 30.72 2.89 7.67
N GLY A 71 30.11 4.08 7.56
CA GLY A 71 29.26 4.44 6.41
C GLY A 71 29.95 4.37 5.04
N LEU A 72 31.29 4.35 5.00
CA LEU A 72 32.05 4.09 3.78
C LEU A 72 31.74 2.70 3.18
N VAL A 73 31.37 1.71 4.00
CA VAL A 73 31.05 0.34 3.57
C VAL A 73 29.79 0.34 2.70
N ASP A 74 28.74 1.06 3.10
CA ASP A 74 27.50 1.16 2.32
C ASP A 74 27.66 2.02 1.05
N TRP A 75 28.66 2.92 1.06
CA TRP A 75 29.07 3.66 -0.13
C TRP A 75 29.78 2.77 -1.15
N ILE A 76 30.77 1.98 -0.69
CA ILE A 76 31.53 1.03 -1.54
C ILE A 76 30.60 -0.07 -2.07
N SER A 77 29.67 -0.56 -1.25
CA SER A 77 28.70 -1.58 -1.66
C SER A 77 27.64 -1.05 -2.65
N GLY A 78 27.64 0.24 -2.96
CA GLY A 78 26.71 0.87 -3.90
C GLY A 78 25.28 1.05 -3.38
N LYS A 79 25.01 0.73 -2.11
CA LYS A 79 23.65 0.84 -1.52
C LYS A 79 23.20 2.29 -1.44
N LEU A 80 24.10 3.19 -1.04
CA LEU A 80 23.82 4.63 -1.00
C LEU A 80 23.49 5.21 -2.38
N LYS A 81 24.25 4.81 -3.43
CA LYS A 81 23.97 5.24 -4.81
C LYS A 81 22.61 4.72 -5.31
N ARG A 82 22.28 3.48 -4.97
CA ARG A 82 20.97 2.88 -5.29
C ARG A 82 19.83 3.61 -4.58
N ALA A 83 20.00 3.93 -3.29
CA ALA A 83 19.05 4.72 -2.51
C ALA A 83 18.81 6.09 -3.14
N GLU A 84 19.88 6.83 -3.42
CA GLU A 84 19.80 8.14 -4.08
C GLU A 84 19.06 8.06 -5.43
N SER A 85 19.37 7.05 -6.25
CA SER A 85 18.69 6.85 -7.54
C SER A 85 17.18 6.59 -7.39
N ILE A 86 16.77 5.83 -6.37
CA ILE A 86 15.36 5.51 -6.11
C ILE A 86 14.64 6.76 -5.59
N PHE A 87 15.20 7.45 -4.58
CA PHE A 87 14.61 8.68 -4.05
C PHE A 87 14.49 9.77 -5.11
N LYS A 88 15.50 9.93 -5.98
CA LYS A 88 15.44 10.88 -7.10
C LYS A 88 14.35 10.51 -8.11
N GLY A 89 14.20 9.22 -8.41
CA GLY A 89 13.16 8.72 -9.29
C GLY A 89 11.76 8.99 -8.76
N MET A 90 11.54 8.72 -7.47
CA MET A 90 10.26 9.01 -6.79
C MET A 90 9.99 10.52 -6.70
N ASP A 91 10.96 11.33 -6.28
CA ASP A 91 10.79 12.79 -6.19
C ASP A 91 10.45 13.41 -7.56
N SER A 92 11.10 12.95 -8.63
CA SER A 92 10.80 13.42 -9.99
C SER A 92 9.36 13.09 -10.39
N PHE A 93 8.90 11.87 -10.10
CA PHE A 93 7.52 11.45 -10.36
C PHE A 93 6.52 12.31 -9.59
N TYR A 94 6.72 12.54 -8.29
CA TYR A 94 5.82 13.40 -7.50
C TYR A 94 5.85 14.84 -8.01
N HIS A 95 7.02 15.35 -8.40
CA HIS A 95 7.15 16.70 -8.92
C HIS A 95 6.36 16.90 -10.20
N GLU A 96 6.56 16.01 -11.18
CA GLU A 96 5.85 16.03 -12.47
C GLU A 96 4.33 15.98 -12.27
N ARG A 97 3.85 15.08 -11.40
CA ARG A 97 2.41 14.96 -11.13
C ARG A 97 1.81 16.15 -10.40
N ILE A 98 2.56 16.78 -9.49
CA ILE A 98 2.12 18.02 -8.84
C ILE A 98 2.09 19.17 -9.85
N ASP A 99 3.11 19.31 -10.69
CA ASP A 99 3.19 20.40 -11.66
C ASP A 99 2.09 20.29 -12.72
N GLU A 100 1.86 19.10 -13.28
CA GLU A 100 0.73 18.81 -14.16
C GLU A 100 -0.62 19.15 -13.51
N HIS A 101 -0.77 18.80 -12.23
CA HIS A 101 -1.98 19.08 -11.48
C HIS A 101 -2.24 20.58 -11.34
N LEU A 102 -1.19 21.36 -11.03
CA LEU A 102 -1.26 22.82 -10.92
C LEU A 102 -1.54 23.48 -12.28
N GLU A 103 -0.96 22.98 -13.37
CA GLU A 103 -1.22 23.47 -14.71
C GLU A 103 -2.65 23.19 -15.17
N SER A 104 -3.16 21.97 -14.95
CA SER A 104 -4.53 21.59 -15.30
C SER A 104 -5.57 22.50 -14.63
N ARG A 105 -5.36 22.86 -13.36
CA ARG A 105 -6.26 23.77 -12.63
C ARG A 105 -6.18 25.24 -13.09
N ARG A 106 -5.06 25.69 -13.66
CA ARG A 106 -4.95 27.04 -14.25
C ARG A 106 -5.74 27.17 -15.55
N VAL A 107 -5.83 26.09 -16.32
CA VAL A 107 -6.46 26.07 -17.65
C VAL A 107 -7.97 25.83 -17.58
N LYS A 108 -8.44 25.06 -16.59
CA LYS A 108 -9.87 24.75 -16.42
C LYS A 108 -10.46 25.57 -15.27
N GLU A 109 -11.34 26.53 -15.56
CA GLU A 109 -12.25 27.17 -14.59
C GLU A 109 -13.34 26.20 -14.05
N VAL A 110 -12.99 24.95 -13.81
CA VAL A 110 -13.96 23.92 -13.42
C VAL A 110 -13.79 23.62 -11.94
N LYS A 111 -14.91 23.66 -11.22
CA LYS A 111 -15.10 23.06 -9.90
C LYS A 111 -14.89 21.54 -9.98
N GLU A 112 -13.65 21.10 -10.22
CA GLU A 112 -13.27 19.70 -10.07
C GLU A 112 -13.35 19.34 -8.58
N VAL A 113 -13.73 18.09 -8.31
CA VAL A 113 -13.67 17.48 -6.96
C VAL A 113 -12.30 17.77 -6.36
N GLU A 114 -12.27 18.17 -5.10
CA GLU A 114 -11.03 18.51 -4.41
C GLU A 114 -10.20 17.23 -4.20
N ASP A 115 -9.17 17.03 -4.98
CA ASP A 115 -8.16 15.98 -4.75
C ASP A 115 -7.20 16.39 -3.62
N MET A 116 -6.45 15.41 -3.11
CA MET A 116 -5.58 15.64 -1.96
C MET A 116 -4.50 16.68 -2.24
N VAL A 117 -3.93 16.72 -3.45
CA VAL A 117 -2.92 17.73 -3.80
C VAL A 117 -3.52 19.14 -3.74
N ALA A 118 -4.73 19.33 -4.25
CA ALA A 118 -5.41 20.62 -4.18
C ALA A 118 -5.68 21.08 -2.74
N VAL A 119 -6.15 20.18 -1.87
CA VAL A 119 -6.36 20.48 -0.45
C VAL A 119 -5.04 20.87 0.22
N LEU A 120 -3.98 20.08 0.01
CA LEU A 120 -2.66 20.32 0.63
C LEU A 120 -2.03 21.63 0.13
N MET A 121 -2.23 21.98 -1.14
CA MET A 121 -1.73 23.24 -1.71
C MET A 121 -2.49 24.45 -1.17
N LYS A 122 -3.82 24.35 -0.96
CA LYS A 122 -4.58 25.40 -0.28
C LYS A 122 -4.10 25.59 1.15
N LEU A 123 -3.96 24.51 1.91
CA LEU A 123 -3.42 24.55 3.27
C LEU A 123 -2.03 25.20 3.32
N LYS A 124 -1.14 24.86 2.38
CA LYS A 124 0.15 25.53 2.26
C LYS A 124 0.00 27.04 2.06
N ASN A 125 -0.88 27.48 1.15
CA ASN A 125 -1.02 28.90 0.81
C ASN A 125 -1.70 29.70 1.94
N ASP A 126 -2.64 29.10 2.67
CA ASP A 126 -3.30 29.72 3.82
C ASP A 126 -2.32 29.86 5.02
N ASP A 127 -1.39 28.92 5.16
CA ASP A 127 -0.39 28.85 6.23
C ASP A 127 0.90 29.66 5.94
N GLU A 128 1.01 30.35 4.79
CA GLU A 128 2.14 31.27 4.49
C GLU A 128 2.21 32.47 5.46
N SER A 129 1.19 32.66 6.31
CA SER A 129 1.15 33.64 7.39
C SER A 129 1.78 33.16 8.72
N SER A 130 2.14 31.87 8.84
CA SER A 130 2.66 31.25 10.07
C SER A 130 4.14 30.87 9.95
N SER A 131 4.89 31.04 11.06
CA SER A 131 6.34 30.72 11.13
C SER A 131 6.71 29.21 11.03
N SER A 132 5.71 28.31 10.96
CA SER A 132 5.87 26.85 10.85
C SER A 132 5.31 26.25 9.55
N GLY A 133 5.17 27.07 8.49
CA GLY A 133 4.39 26.75 7.29
C GLY A 133 4.69 25.42 6.60
N ILE A 134 3.63 24.78 6.08
CA ILE A 134 3.71 23.58 5.24
C ILE A 134 4.52 23.87 3.97
N THR A 135 5.63 23.13 3.76
CA THR A 135 6.46 23.26 2.56
C THR A 135 6.05 22.28 1.46
N LEU A 136 6.42 22.55 0.21
CA LEU A 136 6.25 21.60 -0.89
C LEU A 136 6.96 20.26 -0.63
N LYS A 137 8.08 20.26 0.11
CA LYS A 137 8.77 19.04 0.54
C LYS A 137 7.90 18.21 1.48
N ASN A 138 7.20 18.85 2.41
CA ASN A 138 6.28 18.16 3.32
C ASN A 138 5.12 17.53 2.55
N ILE A 139 4.56 18.24 1.55
CA ILE A 139 3.50 17.72 0.68
C ILE A 139 4.00 16.48 -0.07
N LYS A 140 5.15 16.56 -0.74
CA LYS A 140 5.75 15.42 -1.46
C LYS A 140 6.01 14.23 -0.52
N ALA A 141 6.54 14.48 0.67
CA ALA A 141 6.79 13.43 1.67
C ALA A 141 5.49 12.76 2.13
N LEU A 142 4.42 13.53 2.33
CA LEU A 142 3.12 13.00 2.71
C LEU A 142 2.51 12.12 1.61
N LEU A 143 2.57 12.57 0.35
CA LEU A 143 2.13 11.78 -0.81
C LEU A 143 2.95 10.50 -0.95
N MET A 144 4.27 10.58 -0.75
CA MET A 144 5.15 9.43 -0.75
C MET A 144 4.75 8.42 0.33
N ASN A 145 4.54 8.88 1.56
CA ASN A 145 4.14 8.03 2.67
C ASN A 145 2.82 7.30 2.40
N MET A 146 1.81 7.98 1.85
CA MET A 146 0.53 7.35 1.51
C MET A 146 0.69 6.25 0.46
N ILE A 147 1.45 6.51 -0.60
CA ILE A 147 1.60 5.53 -1.68
C ILE A 147 2.40 4.31 -1.21
N VAL A 148 3.54 4.53 -0.54
CA VAL A 148 4.37 3.44 -0.01
C VAL A 148 3.56 2.57 0.96
N ALA A 149 2.86 3.17 1.93
CA ALA A 149 2.04 2.43 2.89
C ALA A 149 0.95 1.59 2.21
N SER A 150 0.35 2.09 1.13
CA SER A 150 -0.68 1.36 0.38
C SER A 150 -0.12 0.19 -0.45
N ALA A 151 1.12 0.32 -0.93
CA ALA A 151 1.75 -0.65 -1.83
C ALA A 151 2.04 -1.98 -1.14
N GLU A 152 2.28 -1.97 0.17
CA GLU A 152 2.57 -3.18 0.96
C GLU A 152 1.31 -3.75 1.63
N THR A 153 0.51 -2.89 2.28
CA THR A 153 -0.58 -3.35 3.16
C THR A 153 -1.76 -3.97 2.40
N THR A 154 -2.19 -3.34 1.30
CA THR A 154 -3.37 -3.79 0.54
C THR A 154 -3.11 -5.11 -0.19
N PRO A 155 -1.98 -5.29 -0.90
CA PRO A 155 -1.68 -6.57 -1.55
C PRO A 155 -1.48 -7.71 -0.54
N ALA A 156 -0.80 -7.44 0.58
CA ALA A 156 -0.61 -8.43 1.63
C ALA A 156 -1.95 -8.93 2.19
N ALA A 157 -2.88 -8.02 2.53
CA ALA A 157 -4.20 -8.39 3.02
C ALA A 157 -4.96 -9.26 2.02
N VAL A 158 -4.99 -8.88 0.74
CA VAL A 158 -5.69 -9.67 -0.29
C VAL A 158 -5.06 -11.06 -0.46
N VAL A 159 -3.72 -11.15 -0.49
CA VAL A 159 -3.01 -12.43 -0.62
C VAL A 159 -3.26 -13.33 0.59
N TRP A 160 -3.21 -12.79 1.82
CA TRP A 160 -3.47 -13.56 3.04
C TRP A 160 -4.93 -14.00 3.13
N THR A 161 -5.88 -13.11 2.89
CA THR A 161 -7.31 -13.45 2.80
C THR A 161 -7.53 -14.58 1.80
N MET A 162 -7.02 -14.46 0.56
CA MET A 162 -7.19 -15.50 -0.45
C MET A 162 -6.53 -16.82 -0.05
N THR A 163 -5.35 -16.77 0.55
CA THR A 163 -4.64 -17.96 1.05
C THR A 163 -5.44 -18.66 2.16
N ALA A 164 -5.98 -17.91 3.12
CA ALA A 164 -6.80 -18.45 4.20
C ALA A 164 -8.10 -19.08 3.66
N LEU A 165 -8.76 -18.41 2.71
CA LEU A 165 -9.97 -18.91 2.07
C LEU A 165 -9.74 -20.20 1.28
N ILE A 166 -8.63 -20.31 0.54
CA ILE A 166 -8.27 -21.53 -0.20
C ILE A 166 -8.03 -22.71 0.76
N LYS A 167 -7.45 -22.46 1.93
CA LYS A 167 -7.24 -23.48 2.98
C LYS A 167 -8.51 -23.88 3.71
N ALA A 168 -9.58 -23.07 3.65
CA ALA A 168 -10.86 -23.31 4.31
C ALA A 168 -12.03 -23.40 3.30
N PRO A 169 -12.15 -24.50 2.53
CA PRO A 169 -13.10 -24.60 1.43
C PRO A 169 -14.57 -24.40 1.85
N LYS A 170 -14.95 -24.81 3.06
CA LYS A 170 -16.31 -24.60 3.60
C LYS A 170 -16.63 -23.12 3.83
N VAL A 171 -15.66 -22.35 4.32
CA VAL A 171 -15.77 -20.89 4.52
C VAL A 171 -15.88 -20.20 3.16
N LEU A 172 -15.02 -20.59 2.21
CA LEU A 172 -15.05 -20.06 0.85
C LEU A 172 -16.38 -20.33 0.12
N GLU A 173 -16.96 -21.52 0.28
CA GLU A 173 -18.26 -21.86 -0.31
C GLU A 173 -19.37 -20.97 0.27
N LYS A 174 -19.40 -20.81 1.59
CA LYS A 174 -20.37 -19.93 2.27
C LYS A 174 -20.25 -18.47 1.81
N LEU A 175 -19.02 -17.96 1.70
CA LEU A 175 -18.75 -16.61 1.19
C LEU A 175 -19.21 -16.44 -0.26
N LYS A 176 -18.90 -17.40 -1.13
CA LYS A 176 -19.35 -17.38 -2.54
C LYS A 176 -20.88 -17.41 -2.65
N ASN A 177 -21.55 -18.17 -1.79
CA ASN A 177 -23.01 -18.25 -1.77
C ASN A 177 -23.63 -16.93 -1.30
N GLU A 178 -23.07 -16.28 -0.27
CA GLU A 178 -23.50 -14.95 0.18
C GLU A 178 -23.38 -13.94 -0.97
N ILE A 179 -22.19 -13.85 -1.60
CA ILE A 179 -21.95 -12.91 -2.70
C ILE A 179 -22.89 -13.19 -3.88
N ARG A 180 -23.06 -14.47 -4.28
CA ARG A 180 -23.96 -14.83 -5.39
C ARG A 180 -25.43 -14.50 -5.10
N SER A 181 -25.87 -14.68 -3.86
CA SER A 181 -27.25 -14.39 -3.46
C SER A 181 -27.58 -12.90 -3.62
N LEU A 182 -26.57 -12.04 -3.46
CA LEU A 182 -26.72 -10.60 -3.55
C LEU A 182 -26.50 -10.07 -4.97
N VAL A 183 -25.48 -10.57 -5.66
CA VAL A 183 -25.12 -10.11 -7.00
C VAL A 183 -26.18 -10.46 -8.04
N GLY A 184 -26.86 -11.61 -7.92
CA GLY A 184 -27.99 -11.98 -8.78
C GLY A 184 -27.76 -11.66 -10.27
N GLU A 185 -28.66 -10.88 -10.87
CA GLU A 185 -28.56 -10.36 -12.25
C GLU A 185 -27.72 -9.07 -12.39
N LYS A 186 -27.39 -8.39 -11.28
CA LYS A 186 -26.63 -7.12 -11.26
C LYS A 186 -25.20 -7.28 -11.77
N GLY A 187 -24.64 -8.49 -11.65
CA GLY A 187 -23.32 -8.86 -12.20
C GLY A 187 -22.10 -8.32 -11.44
N GLN A 188 -22.22 -7.21 -10.70
CA GLN A 188 -21.15 -6.61 -9.89
C GLN A 188 -21.66 -6.11 -8.53
N VAL A 189 -20.78 -6.13 -7.52
CA VAL A 189 -21.00 -5.55 -6.18
C VAL A 189 -20.57 -4.09 -6.19
N ASP A 190 -21.37 -3.21 -5.58
CA ASP A 190 -20.99 -1.82 -5.31
C ASP A 190 -20.88 -1.53 -3.80
N GLU A 191 -20.51 -0.30 -3.45
CA GLU A 191 -20.30 0.13 -2.07
C GLU A 191 -21.59 0.07 -1.23
N ASP A 192 -22.75 0.30 -1.86
CA ASP A 192 -24.07 0.26 -1.21
C ASP A 192 -24.52 -1.16 -0.82
N ASP A 193 -23.88 -2.17 -1.41
CA ASP A 193 -24.12 -3.58 -1.11
C ASP A 193 -23.26 -4.13 0.03
N LEU A 194 -22.17 -3.45 0.40
CA LEU A 194 -21.28 -3.88 1.50
C LEU A 194 -22.00 -4.12 2.83
N PRO A 195 -22.98 -3.28 3.27
CA PRO A 195 -23.73 -3.53 4.50
C PRO A 195 -24.54 -4.84 4.48
N LYS A 196 -24.85 -5.36 3.29
CA LYS A 196 -25.65 -6.58 3.08
C LYS A 196 -24.79 -7.83 2.95
N LEU A 197 -23.45 -7.71 3.08
CA LEU A 197 -22.49 -8.82 3.02
C LEU A 197 -21.81 -9.03 4.39
N PRO A 198 -22.56 -9.43 5.44
CA PRO A 198 -22.03 -9.56 6.79
C PRO A 198 -20.93 -10.62 6.90
N TYR A 199 -20.99 -11.69 6.10
CA TYR A 199 -19.96 -12.74 6.13
C TYR A 199 -18.67 -12.28 5.45
N LEU A 200 -18.75 -11.55 4.34
CA LEU A 200 -17.58 -10.88 3.74
C LEU A 200 -16.89 -9.94 4.74
N LYS A 201 -17.67 -9.14 5.46
CA LYS A 201 -17.15 -8.24 6.50
C LYS A 201 -16.47 -9.01 7.64
N ALA A 202 -17.08 -10.10 8.11
CA ALA A 202 -16.47 -10.94 9.14
C ALA A 202 -15.14 -11.56 8.69
N VAL A 203 -15.03 -11.97 7.41
CA VAL A 203 -13.79 -12.50 6.84
C VAL A 203 -12.70 -11.43 6.80
N SER A 204 -13.03 -10.19 6.39
CA SER A 204 -12.05 -9.10 6.36
C SER A 204 -11.56 -8.69 7.75
N GLU A 205 -12.46 -8.66 8.74
CA GLU A 205 -12.12 -8.34 10.13
C GLU A 205 -11.22 -9.42 10.76
N LEU A 206 -11.52 -10.69 10.47
CA LEU A 206 -10.70 -11.81 10.91
C LEU A 206 -9.29 -11.76 10.31
N ASP A 207 -9.17 -11.48 9.01
CA ASP A 207 -7.87 -11.39 8.34
C ASP A 207 -7.02 -10.24 8.90
N LEU A 208 -7.60 -9.05 9.06
CA LEU A 208 -6.92 -7.92 9.69
C LEU A 208 -6.44 -8.27 11.11
N SER A 209 -7.26 -8.96 11.89
CA SER A 209 -6.89 -9.42 13.23
C SER A 209 -5.73 -10.41 13.19
N LEU A 210 -5.76 -11.37 12.25
CA LEU A 210 -4.72 -12.37 12.08
C LEU A 210 -3.38 -11.73 11.66
N ILE A 211 -3.41 -10.82 10.68
CA ILE A 211 -2.23 -10.10 10.19
C ILE A 211 -1.59 -9.27 11.31
N VAL A 212 -2.40 -8.58 12.12
CA VAL A 212 -1.93 -7.80 13.28
C VAL A 212 -1.33 -8.71 14.36
N CYS A 213 -1.93 -9.87 14.62
CA CYS A 213 -1.36 -10.84 15.57
C CYS A 213 -0.03 -11.41 15.08
N ILE A 214 0.07 -11.75 13.78
CA ILE A 214 1.31 -12.25 13.20
C ILE A 214 2.40 -11.19 13.27
N SER A 215 2.13 -9.95 12.86
CA SER A 215 3.11 -8.86 12.92
C SER A 215 3.54 -8.59 14.36
N SER A 216 2.60 -8.54 15.31
CA SER A 216 2.93 -8.37 16.73
C SER A 216 3.79 -9.53 17.28
N SER A 217 3.60 -10.76 16.77
CA SER A 217 4.40 -11.92 17.15
C SER A 217 5.80 -11.92 16.50
N THR A 218 5.94 -11.45 15.25
CA THR A 218 7.23 -11.34 14.55
C THR A 218 8.05 -10.13 15.02
N TYR A 219 7.40 -9.00 15.34
CA TYR A 219 8.04 -7.83 15.96
C TYR A 219 8.21 -7.97 17.48
N GLY A 220 7.53 -8.94 18.11
CA GLY A 220 7.64 -9.27 19.54
C GLY A 220 8.99 -9.86 19.97
N GLN A 221 9.90 -10.15 19.04
CA GLN A 221 11.28 -10.56 19.37
C GLN A 221 12.23 -9.37 19.61
N GLY A 222 11.76 -8.11 19.50
CA GLY A 222 12.58 -6.91 19.66
C GLY A 222 12.29 -6.03 20.88
N TRP A 223 11.25 -6.32 21.68
CA TRP A 223 10.85 -5.52 22.84
C TRP A 223 10.68 -6.39 24.09
N THR A 224 11.77 -6.97 24.58
CA THR A 224 11.79 -7.69 25.86
C THR A 224 12.34 -6.83 27.00
N HIS A 225 12.12 -5.52 27.04
CA HIS A 225 12.38 -4.73 28.25
C HIS A 225 11.46 -3.50 28.40
N VAL A 226 10.17 -3.73 28.63
CA VAL A 226 9.36 -2.81 29.44
C VAL A 226 8.41 -3.64 30.31
N GLY A 227 8.66 -3.67 31.62
CA GLY A 227 7.71 -4.18 32.62
C GLY A 227 7.92 -5.64 33.03
N ALA A 228 8.42 -5.81 34.25
CA ALA A 228 8.68 -7.07 34.94
C ALA A 228 7.53 -8.09 34.84
N TRP A 229 7.79 -9.26 34.24
CA TRP A 229 7.56 -10.61 34.77
C TRP A 229 8.31 -11.58 33.83
N GLY A 230 9.40 -12.18 34.30
CA GLY A 230 10.19 -13.12 33.53
C GLY A 230 9.54 -14.50 33.45
N ILE A 231 9.57 -15.12 32.27
CA ILE A 231 9.48 -16.57 32.13
C ILE A 231 10.55 -17.02 31.12
N LEU A 232 11.62 -17.63 31.66
CA LEU A 232 12.49 -18.55 30.93
C LEU A 232 11.64 -19.70 30.38
N GLY A 233 11.86 -20.11 29.13
CA GLY A 233 11.43 -21.44 28.70
C GLY A 233 11.22 -21.59 27.21
N THR A 234 12.23 -22.12 26.54
CA THR A 234 12.16 -22.76 25.23
C THR A 234 11.03 -23.79 25.13
N GLN A 235 10.05 -23.59 24.25
CA GLN A 235 9.28 -24.66 23.59
C GLN A 235 8.68 -24.14 22.25
N PRO A 236 8.62 -24.98 21.19
CA PRO A 236 8.00 -24.65 19.92
C PRO A 236 6.48 -24.79 20.02
N PHE A 237 5.71 -23.77 19.68
CA PHE A 237 4.25 -23.87 19.66
C PHE A 237 3.75 -24.26 18.27
N GLU A 238 3.41 -25.54 18.13
CA GLU A 238 2.43 -26.02 17.16
C GLU A 238 1.08 -25.33 17.46
N ILE A 239 0.58 -24.55 16.50
CA ILE A 239 -0.80 -24.07 16.55
C ILE A 239 -1.69 -25.20 16.02
N PHE A 240 -2.20 -26.01 16.95
CA PHE A 240 -3.38 -26.84 16.68
C PHE A 240 -4.59 -25.92 16.51
N LEU A 241 -5.01 -25.72 15.26
CA LEU A 241 -6.37 -25.32 14.95
C LEU A 241 -7.26 -26.54 15.22
N ASN A 242 -8.09 -26.47 16.26
CA ASN A 242 -9.12 -27.47 16.50
C ASN A 242 -10.50 -26.80 16.63
N ALA A 243 -11.39 -27.28 15.75
CA ALA A 243 -12.85 -27.10 15.64
C ALA A 243 -13.39 -25.71 15.25
#